data_AF-R5PRW3-F1
#
_entry.id   AF-R5PRW3-F1
#
_cell.length_a   1.000
_cell.length_b   1.000
_cell.length_c   1.000
_cell.angle_alpha   90.00
_cell.angle_beta   90.00
_cell.angle_gamma   90.00
#
_symmetry.space_group_name_H-M   'P 1'
#
loop_
_entity.id
_entity.type
_entity.pdbx_description
1 polymer ?
#
loop_
_entity_poly.entity_id
_entity_poly.type
_entity_poly.pdbx_seq_one_letter_code
_entity_poly.pdbx_strand_id
1 'polypeptide(L)'
;MKKLLLFAYICFAAMGVTTGCHFAKEEPLGDTVAASVFSPKDTTTTVKKGVKQTAQAVVTDSTDLFFIGEGSSKHYLQLLSYPSRRDTFTYGKTAHIKVEGCADFGRVVRVKYYILPSGDSLVSRVMEKQN
;
A
#
# COMPACT_ATOMS: atom_id res chain seq x y z
N MET A 1 82.51 -26.82 -23.29
CA MET A 1 81.68 -25.77 -23.94
C MET A 1 80.52 -26.31 -24.79
N LYS A 2 80.62 -27.48 -25.47
CA LYS A 2 79.54 -28.01 -26.34
C LYS A 2 78.18 -28.27 -25.65
N LYS A 3 78.19 -28.66 -24.37
CA LYS A 3 76.96 -28.90 -23.57
C LYS A 3 76.18 -27.61 -23.27
N LEU A 4 76.88 -26.46 -23.16
CA LEU A 4 76.26 -25.14 -22.98
C LEU A 4 75.61 -24.63 -24.27
N LEU A 5 76.20 -24.94 -25.44
CA LEU A 5 75.63 -24.56 -26.73
C LEU A 5 74.34 -25.35 -27.06
N LEU A 6 74.29 -26.63 -26.70
CA LEU A 6 73.08 -27.44 -26.80
C LEU A 6 71.96 -26.93 -25.89
N PHE A 7 72.28 -26.51 -24.68
CA PHE A 7 71.29 -25.93 -23.76
C PHE A 7 70.73 -24.60 -24.27
N ALA A 8 71.58 -23.72 -24.80
CA ALA A 8 71.14 -22.47 -25.42
C ALA A 8 70.26 -22.69 -26.65
N TYR A 9 70.55 -23.71 -27.47
CA TYR A 9 69.74 -24.05 -28.64
C TYR A 9 68.34 -24.58 -28.26
N ILE A 10 68.24 -25.41 -27.22
CA ILE A 10 66.97 -25.93 -26.72
C ILE A 10 66.10 -24.80 -26.13
N CYS A 11 66.71 -23.84 -25.42
CA CYS A 11 66.00 -22.66 -24.91
C CYS A 11 65.46 -21.76 -26.04
N PHE A 12 66.21 -21.57 -27.12
CA PHE A 12 65.74 -20.79 -28.28
C PHE A 12 64.59 -21.47 -29.03
N ALA A 13 64.61 -22.80 -29.15
CA ALA A 13 63.55 -23.55 -29.82
C ALA A 13 62.21 -23.50 -29.04
N ALA A 14 62.26 -23.45 -27.71
CA ALA A 14 61.05 -23.41 -26.87
C ALA A 14 60.29 -22.07 -26.91
N MET A 15 60.92 -20.98 -27.35
CA MET A 15 60.29 -19.66 -27.45
C MET A 15 59.53 -19.43 -28.77
N GLY A 16 59.65 -20.33 -29.75
CA GLY A 16 59.08 -20.17 -31.09
C GLY A 16 57.63 -20.64 -31.29
N VAL A 17 56.98 -21.21 -30.26
CA VAL A 17 55.60 -21.72 -30.35
C VAL A 17 54.72 -21.01 -29.33
N THR A 18 54.59 -19.70 -29.45
CA THR A 18 53.40 -19.01 -28.95
C THR A 18 52.41 -18.97 -30.11
N THR A 19 51.47 -19.92 -30.12
CA THR A 19 50.27 -19.82 -30.94
C THR A 19 49.53 -18.57 -30.49
N GLY A 20 49.75 -17.45 -31.19
CA GLY A 20 48.99 -16.23 -30.96
C GLY A 20 47.52 -16.55 -31.11
N CYS A 21 46.74 -16.38 -30.05
CA CYS A 21 45.28 -16.39 -30.14
C CYS A 21 44.90 -15.30 -31.13
N HIS A 22 44.63 -15.68 -32.38
CA HIS A 22 44.09 -14.75 -33.34
C HIS A 22 42.67 -14.45 -32.86
N PHE A 23 42.49 -13.29 -32.22
CA PHE A 23 41.16 -12.81 -31.86
C PHE A 23 40.33 -12.78 -33.15
N ALA A 24 39.11 -13.31 -33.10
CA ALA A 24 38.17 -13.18 -34.21
C ALA A 24 38.00 -11.69 -34.50
N LYS A 25 38.04 -11.29 -35.77
CA LYS A 25 37.83 -9.89 -36.14
C LYS A 25 36.46 -9.47 -35.62
N GLU A 26 36.43 -8.36 -34.89
CA GLU A 26 35.16 -7.76 -34.45
C GLU A 26 34.35 -7.40 -35.70
N GLU A 27 33.22 -8.07 -35.89
CA GLU A 27 32.23 -7.63 -36.86
C GLU A 27 31.62 -6.33 -36.32
N PRO A 28 31.53 -5.26 -37.13
CA PRO A 28 30.86 -4.05 -36.70
C PRO A 28 29.38 -4.40 -36.53
N LEU A 29 28.97 -4.64 -35.29
CA LEU A 29 27.57 -4.67 -34.91
C LEU A 29 27.02 -3.31 -35.37
N GLY A 30 26.20 -3.35 -36.44
CA GLY A 30 25.64 -2.16 -37.07
C GLY A 30 24.93 -1.30 -36.04
N ASP A 31 24.71 -0.03 -36.37
CA ASP A 31 24.24 1.04 -35.49
C ASP A 31 23.00 0.63 -34.66
N THR A 32 23.23 -0.05 -33.53
CA THR A 32 22.17 -0.51 -32.66
C THR A 32 21.80 0.68 -31.79
N VAL A 33 20.68 1.31 -32.14
CA VAL A 33 20.01 2.28 -31.28
C VAL A 33 19.96 1.74 -29.85
N ALA A 34 20.37 2.59 -28.90
CA ALA A 34 20.47 2.22 -27.49
C ALA A 34 19.18 1.54 -27.00
N ALA A 35 19.32 0.47 -26.22
CA ALA A 35 18.18 -0.28 -25.68
C ALA A 35 17.19 0.60 -24.90
N SER A 36 17.62 1.78 -24.42
CA SER A 36 16.78 2.81 -23.80
C SER A 36 15.73 3.42 -24.73
N VAL A 37 15.93 3.40 -26.06
CA VAL A 37 14.95 3.87 -27.05
C VAL A 37 13.77 2.89 -27.14
N PHE A 38 14.02 1.60 -26.90
CA PHE A 38 13.00 0.55 -26.95
C PHE A 38 12.41 0.19 -25.59
N SER A 39 12.89 0.79 -24.50
CA SER A 39 12.28 0.59 -23.20
C SER A 39 10.81 1.02 -23.26
N PRO A 40 9.84 0.10 -23.13
CA PRO A 40 8.45 0.49 -23.01
C PRO A 40 8.34 1.41 -21.79
N LYS A 41 7.61 2.53 -21.92
CA LYS A 41 7.37 3.43 -20.78
C LYS A 41 6.85 2.60 -19.61
N ASP A 42 7.58 2.58 -18.51
CA ASP A 42 7.17 1.95 -17.26
C ASP A 42 5.88 2.61 -16.73
N THR A 43 4.72 2.12 -17.16
CA THR A 43 3.41 2.57 -16.67
C THR A 43 3.15 2.18 -15.21
N THR A 44 4.03 1.39 -14.59
CA THR A 44 3.91 0.93 -13.19
C THR A 44 3.97 2.05 -12.15
N THR A 45 4.55 3.20 -12.48
CA THR A 45 4.50 4.42 -11.63
C THR A 45 3.34 5.35 -11.98
N THR A 46 2.71 5.22 -13.14
CA THR A 46 1.53 6.02 -13.51
C THR A 46 0.23 5.38 -13.03
N VAL A 47 0.16 4.05 -12.92
CA VAL A 47 -1.01 3.35 -12.36
C VAL A 47 -1.19 3.61 -10.85
N LYS A 48 -0.13 4.03 -10.13
CA LYS A 48 -0.24 4.49 -8.74
C LYS A 48 -0.75 5.93 -8.59
N LYS A 49 -1.07 6.63 -9.68
CA LYS A 49 -1.72 7.96 -9.67
C LYS A 49 -3.19 7.91 -10.11
N GLY A 50 -3.80 6.72 -10.10
CA GLY A 50 -5.23 6.50 -10.34
C GLY A 50 -6.09 6.36 -9.09
N VAL A 51 -5.49 6.17 -7.91
CA VAL A 51 -6.21 6.46 -6.66
C VAL A 51 -5.96 7.93 -6.40
N LYS A 52 -6.96 8.76 -6.74
CA LYS A 52 -7.11 10.06 -6.10
C LYS A 52 -7.14 9.79 -4.59
N GLN A 53 -5.98 9.78 -3.94
CA GLN A 53 -5.86 10.41 -2.64
C GLN A 53 -6.19 11.87 -2.92
N THR A 54 -7.49 12.16 -3.04
CA THR A 54 -8.02 13.47 -2.72
C THR A 54 -7.32 13.82 -1.43
N ALA A 55 -6.50 14.88 -1.45
CA ALA A 55 -5.90 15.44 -0.26
C ALA A 55 -6.96 15.30 0.83
N GLN A 56 -6.70 14.45 1.82
CA GLN A 56 -7.62 14.27 2.91
C GLN A 56 -7.68 15.64 3.55
N ALA A 57 -8.67 16.44 3.14
CA ALA A 57 -8.98 17.66 3.85
C ALA A 57 -9.04 17.25 5.32
N VAL A 58 -8.47 18.05 6.19
CA VAL A 58 -8.65 17.87 7.62
C VAL A 58 -10.14 18.12 7.86
N VAL A 59 -10.92 17.06 7.70
CA VAL A 59 -12.36 17.07 7.88
C VAL A 59 -12.55 16.81 9.35
N THR A 60 -12.91 17.87 10.07
CA THR A 60 -13.27 17.78 11.48
C THR A 60 -14.53 16.95 11.61
N ASP A 61 -14.43 15.86 12.38
CA ASP A 61 -15.58 15.02 12.68
C ASP A 61 -16.51 15.72 13.68
N SER A 62 -17.81 15.53 13.48
CA SER A 62 -18.85 15.98 14.40
C SER A 62 -18.90 15.06 15.63
N THR A 63 -19.10 15.65 16.80
CA THR A 63 -19.20 14.93 18.08
C THR A 63 -20.55 14.24 18.29
N ASP A 64 -21.60 14.71 17.63
CA ASP A 64 -22.99 14.32 17.94
C ASP A 64 -23.64 13.44 16.87
N LEU A 65 -23.01 13.32 15.70
CA LEU A 65 -23.51 12.55 14.57
C LEU A 65 -22.57 11.40 14.26
N PHE A 66 -23.16 10.26 13.94
CA PHE A 66 -22.44 9.02 13.68
C PHE A 66 -23.11 8.25 12.54
N PHE A 67 -22.35 7.40 11.86
CA PHE A 67 -22.94 6.35 11.02
C PHE A 67 -23.12 5.07 11.82
N ILE A 68 -24.20 4.32 11.57
CA ILE A 68 -24.37 2.98 12.15
C ILE A 68 -23.47 1.99 11.40
N GLY A 69 -22.57 1.32 12.13
CA GLY A 69 -21.67 0.30 11.59
C GLY A 69 -22.31 -1.08 11.49
N GLU A 70 -21.83 -1.88 10.54
CA GLU A 70 -22.34 -3.23 10.23
C GLU A 70 -22.15 -4.24 11.38
N GLY A 71 -21.15 -4.04 12.25
CA GLY A 71 -20.94 -4.86 13.44
C GLY A 71 -21.86 -4.51 14.61
N SER A 72 -22.91 -3.70 14.40
CA SER A 72 -23.94 -3.54 15.43
C SER A 72 -24.73 -4.83 15.63
N SER A 73 -24.87 -5.23 16.89
CA SER A 73 -25.63 -6.40 17.32
C SER A 73 -26.87 -5.99 18.13
N LYS A 74 -27.63 -6.96 18.63
CA LYS A 74 -28.77 -6.72 19.52
C LYS A 74 -28.36 -5.96 20.80
N HIS A 75 -27.16 -6.24 21.32
CA HIS A 75 -26.68 -5.69 22.60
C HIS A 75 -25.73 -4.50 22.42
N TYR A 76 -25.01 -4.42 21.31
CA TYR A 76 -24.00 -3.39 21.08
C TYR A 76 -24.32 -2.56 19.83
N LEU A 77 -24.14 -1.25 19.94
CA LEU A 77 -24.23 -0.33 18.82
C LEU A 77 -22.81 0.06 18.39
N GLN A 78 -22.46 -0.26 17.15
CA GLN A 78 -21.23 0.23 16.52
C GLN A 78 -21.53 1.55 15.83
N LEU A 79 -20.77 2.58 16.19
CA LEU A 79 -20.87 3.93 15.66
C LEU A 79 -19.57 4.30 14.96
N LEU A 80 -19.67 4.86 13.77
CA LEU A 80 -18.55 5.37 13.01
C LEU A 80 -18.59 6.90 13.01
N SER A 81 -17.44 7.56 13.06
CA SER A 81 -17.38 9.01 13.04
C SER A 81 -18.05 9.61 11.79
N TYR A 82 -18.77 10.71 11.95
CA TYR A 82 -19.32 11.49 10.84
C TYR A 82 -18.53 12.79 10.67
N PRO A 83 -18.16 13.18 9.43
CA PRO A 83 -18.38 12.46 8.18
C PRO A 83 -17.25 11.49 7.81
N SER A 84 -16.11 11.46 8.53
CA SER A 84 -14.90 10.80 8.04
C SER A 84 -14.94 9.26 8.06
N ARG A 85 -15.79 8.65 8.88
CA ARG A 85 -15.90 7.18 9.10
C ARG A 85 -14.58 6.50 9.49
N ARG A 86 -13.63 7.25 10.05
CA ARG A 86 -12.31 6.71 10.42
C ARG A 86 -12.36 6.04 11.79
N ASP A 87 -12.98 6.71 12.75
CA ASP A 87 -13.05 6.22 14.11
C ASP A 87 -14.28 5.37 14.30
N THR A 88 -14.10 4.30 15.07
CA THR A 88 -15.15 3.33 15.39
C THR A 88 -15.31 3.27 16.90
N PHE A 89 -16.54 3.41 17.36
CA PHE A 89 -16.93 3.33 18.75
C PHE A 89 -17.94 2.21 18.93
N THR A 90 -17.86 1.48 20.03
CA THR A 90 -18.82 0.42 20.36
C THR A 90 -19.42 0.71 21.72
N TYR A 91 -20.74 0.86 21.78
CA TYR A 91 -21.47 1.15 23.00
C TYR A 91 -22.50 0.07 23.30
N GLY A 92 -22.72 -0.22 24.59
CA GLY A 92 -23.82 -1.09 25.01
C GLY A 92 -25.17 -0.39 24.82
N LYS A 93 -26.20 -1.13 24.42
CA LYS A 93 -27.58 -0.64 24.32
C LYS A 93 -28.30 -0.83 25.64
N THR A 94 -29.12 0.13 26.02
CA THR A 94 -30.10 -0.07 27.10
C THR A 94 -31.12 -1.15 26.70
N ALA A 95 -31.73 -1.82 27.68
CA ALA A 95 -32.74 -2.85 27.43
C ALA A 95 -33.93 -2.34 26.59
N HIS A 96 -34.28 -1.07 26.77
CA HIS A 96 -35.37 -0.39 26.05
C HIS A 96 -34.85 0.85 25.33
N ILE A 97 -34.16 0.63 24.22
CA ILE A 97 -33.69 1.70 23.34
C ILE A 97 -34.87 2.30 22.56
N LYS A 98 -34.96 3.63 22.53
CA LYS A 98 -35.92 4.34 21.68
C LYS A 98 -35.27 4.65 20.33
N VAL A 99 -35.92 4.24 19.25
CA VAL A 99 -35.47 4.52 17.88
C VAL A 99 -36.49 5.43 17.20
N GLU A 100 -36.02 6.57 16.71
CA GLU A 100 -36.82 7.54 15.95
C GLU A 100 -36.31 7.54 14.50
N GLY A 101 -37.17 7.10 13.55
CA GLY A 101 -36.80 6.93 12.15
C GLY A 101 -36.17 5.56 11.85
N CYS A 102 -35.27 5.53 10.86
CA CYS A 102 -34.55 4.34 10.44
C CYS A 102 -33.16 4.27 11.09
N ALA A 103 -32.88 3.15 11.77
CA ALA A 103 -31.58 2.86 12.38
C ALA A 103 -30.87 1.68 11.71
N ASP A 104 -31.01 1.57 10.38
CA ASP A 104 -30.29 0.57 9.59
C ASP A 104 -28.82 0.96 9.40
N PHE A 105 -28.02 -0.01 8.95
CA PHE A 105 -26.59 0.19 8.67
C PHE A 105 -26.34 1.31 7.67
N GLY A 106 -25.27 2.07 7.90
CA GLY A 106 -24.85 3.17 7.04
C GLY A 106 -25.69 4.45 7.15
N ARG A 107 -26.76 4.46 7.97
CA ARG A 107 -27.57 5.66 8.24
C ARG A 107 -26.84 6.60 9.20
N VAL A 108 -27.09 7.90 9.02
CA VAL A 108 -26.58 8.95 9.91
C VAL A 108 -27.55 9.15 11.06
N VAL A 109 -27.06 9.01 12.27
CA VAL A 109 -27.88 9.09 13.47
C VAL A 109 -27.26 10.00 14.52
N ARG A 110 -28.12 10.62 15.33
CA ARG A 110 -27.78 11.24 16.60
C ARG A 110 -28.07 10.26 17.73
N VAL A 111 -27.10 10.08 18.61
CA VAL A 111 -27.18 9.11 19.69
C VAL A 111 -27.22 9.83 21.02
N LYS A 112 -28.17 9.47 21.89
CA LYS A 112 -28.19 9.91 23.28
C LYS A 112 -27.76 8.79 24.19
N TYR A 113 -26.87 9.13 25.12
CA TYR A 113 -26.34 8.23 26.11
C TYR A 113 -27.07 8.40 27.44
N TYR A 114 -27.19 7.31 28.17
CA TYR A 114 -27.53 7.26 29.58
C TYR A 114 -26.26 6.94 30.34
N ILE A 115 -25.88 7.83 31.26
CA ILE A 115 -24.67 7.69 32.07
C ILE A 115 -25.05 6.91 33.32
N LEU A 116 -24.40 5.77 33.52
CA LEU A 116 -24.58 4.98 34.74
C LEU A 116 -23.84 5.65 35.90
N PRO A 117 -24.24 5.38 37.15
CA PRO A 117 -23.48 5.82 38.33
C PRO A 117 -22.01 5.33 38.34
N SER A 118 -21.70 4.25 37.61
CA SER A 118 -20.33 3.75 37.41
C SER A 118 -19.47 4.61 36.47
N GLY A 119 -20.08 5.54 35.73
CA GLY A 119 -19.42 6.32 34.67
C GLY A 119 -19.56 5.74 33.27
N ASP A 120 -20.06 4.51 33.13
CA ASP A 120 -20.27 3.89 31.83
C ASP A 120 -21.44 4.53 31.07
N SER A 121 -21.31 4.63 29.75
CA SER A 121 -22.34 5.21 28.88
C SER A 121 -23.04 4.14 28.07
N LEU A 122 -24.37 4.02 28.24
CA LEU A 122 -25.22 3.15 27.44
C LEU A 122 -26.09 3.95 26.47
N VAL A 123 -26.37 3.38 25.30
CA VAL A 123 -27.24 4.03 24.32
C VAL A 123 -28.70 3.91 24.73
N SER A 124 -29.35 5.06 24.93
CA SER A 124 -30.77 5.14 25.31
C SER A 124 -31.69 5.52 24.15
N ARG A 125 -31.22 6.38 23.23
CA ARG A 125 -32.00 6.82 22.08
C ARG A 125 -31.13 6.98 20.84
N VAL A 126 -31.69 6.57 19.70
CA VAL A 126 -31.11 6.76 18.36
C VAL A 126 -32.12 7.50 17.51
N MET A 127 -31.71 8.64 16.96
CA MET A 127 -32.55 9.49 16.11
C MET A 127 -31.91 9.57 14.74
N GLU A 128 -32.63 9.20 13.69
CA GLU A 128 -32.18 9.39 12.32
C GLU A 128 -32.07 10.89 12.01
N LYS A 129 -30.96 11.29 11.39
CA LYS A 129 -30.86 12.63 10.83
C LYS A 129 -31.71 12.70 9.56
N GLN A 130 -32.93 13.20 9.68
CA GLN A 130 -33.75 13.54 8.51
C GLN A 130 -33.05 14.65 7.73
N ASN A 131 -32.92 14.43 6.42
CA ASN A 131 -32.15 15.29 5.51
C ASN A 131 -33.02 16.43 4.97
#